data_AF-A0A0D2KPN1-F1
#
_entry.id   AF-A0A0D2KPN1-F1
#
_cell.length_a   1.000
_cell.length_b   1.000
_cell.length_c   1.000
_cell.angle_alpha   90.00
_cell.angle_beta   90.00
_cell.angle_gamma   90.00
#
_symmetry.space_group_name_H-M   'P 1'
#
loop_
_entity.id
_entity.type
_entity.pdbx_description
1 polymer ?
#
loop_
_entity_poly.entity_id
_entity_poly.type
_entity_poly.pdbx_seq_one_letter_code
_entity_poly.pdbx_strand_id
1 'polypeptide(L)'
;MSSAPRDRDRARALLPPGRFVEVFMRAPLEVCEQRDPKGLYKKARSGQLKGFTGIDDPYEEPTAPEVILDARDASGAPRPPQALALELLQYLGDVGLLQGPDAPSQPA
;
A
#
# COMPACT_ATOMS: atom_id res chain seq x y z
N MET A 1 -4.46 -21.73 0.75
CA MET A 1 -3.24 -21.19 0.10
C MET A 1 -3.61 -19.81 -0.40
N SER A 2 -3.01 -18.76 0.15
CA SER A 2 -3.35 -17.38 -0.20
C SER A 2 -2.99 -17.11 -1.68
N SER A 3 -3.87 -16.39 -2.38
CA SER A 3 -3.73 -16.01 -3.80
C SER A 3 -3.21 -14.59 -3.99
N ALA A 4 -2.91 -13.87 -2.89
CA ALA A 4 -2.69 -12.43 -2.92
C ALA A 4 -1.58 -11.98 -3.88
N PRO A 5 -0.38 -12.60 -3.95
CA PRO A 5 0.62 -12.22 -4.94
C PRO A 5 0.12 -12.39 -6.38
N ARG A 6 -0.56 -13.52 -6.66
CA ARG A 6 -1.14 -13.80 -7.97
C ARG A 6 -2.22 -12.79 -8.36
N ASP A 7 -3.00 -12.35 -7.38
CA ASP A 7 -4.05 -11.36 -7.60
C ASP A 7 -3.47 -9.96 -7.88
N ARG A 8 -2.35 -9.59 -7.23
CA ARG A 8 -1.61 -8.35 -7.51
C ARG A 8 -0.96 -8.39 -8.90
N ASP A 9 -0.32 -9.50 -9.26
CA ASP A 9 0.24 -9.71 -10.60
C ASP A 9 -0.84 -9.64 -11.68
N ARG A 10 -2.01 -10.24 -11.42
CA ARG A 10 -3.16 -10.16 -12.32
C ARG A 10 -3.65 -8.72 -12.47
N ALA A 11 -3.77 -7.97 -11.38
CA ALA A 11 -4.17 -6.56 -11.43
C ALA A 11 -3.17 -5.71 -12.24
N ARG A 12 -1.87 -5.95 -12.04
CA ARG A 12 -0.78 -5.31 -12.82
C ARG A 12 -0.91 -5.60 -14.32
N ALA A 13 -1.23 -6.83 -14.68
CA ALA A 13 -1.38 -7.26 -16.08
C ALA A 13 -2.62 -6.69 -16.79
N LEU A 14 -3.57 -6.09 -16.07
CA LEU A 14 -4.75 -5.46 -16.68
C LEU A 14 -4.44 -4.10 -17.34
N LEU A 15 -3.29 -3.49 -17.01
CA LEU A 15 -2.90 -2.18 -17.51
C LEU A 15 -1.69 -2.27 -18.43
N PRO A 16 -1.51 -1.31 -19.37
CA PRO A 16 -0.29 -1.22 -20.15
C PRO A 16 0.95 -1.09 -19.26
N PRO A 17 2.13 -1.53 -19.74
CA PRO A 17 3.38 -1.32 -19.03
C PRO A 17 3.58 0.15 -18.63
N GLY A 18 4.05 0.37 -17.39
CA GLY A 18 4.26 1.72 -16.84
C GLY A 18 2.99 2.47 -16.42
N ARG A 19 1.80 1.84 -16.48
CA ARG A 19 0.52 2.45 -16.06
C ARG A 19 -0.04 1.88 -14.75
N PHE A 20 0.64 0.91 -14.17
CA PHE A 20 0.34 0.34 -12.85
C PHE A 20 1.46 0.69 -11.88
N VAL A 21 1.10 1.11 -10.68
CA VAL A 21 2.04 1.37 -9.58
C VAL A 21 1.53 0.62 -8.36
N GLU A 22 2.29 -0.37 -7.89
CA GLU A 22 2.02 -1.07 -6.66
C GLU A 22 2.62 -0.29 -5.48
N VAL A 23 1.73 0.20 -4.61
CA VAL A 23 2.11 0.92 -3.39
C VAL A 23 1.93 0.00 -2.18
N PHE A 24 3.03 -0.46 -1.60
CA PHE A 24 3.01 -1.23 -0.36
C PHE A 24 2.99 -0.30 0.85
N MET A 25 1.84 -0.26 1.54
CA MET A 25 1.72 0.41 2.84
C MET A 25 2.26 -0.50 3.94
N ARG A 26 3.52 -0.29 4.33
CA ARG A 26 4.14 -1.03 5.43
C ARG A 26 3.72 -0.42 6.76
N ALA A 27 2.68 -0.98 7.37
CA ALA A 27 2.23 -0.62 8.71
C ALA A 27 2.26 -1.86 9.61
N PRO A 28 2.92 -1.80 10.78
CA PRO A 28 2.88 -2.91 11.73
C PRO A 28 1.45 -3.23 12.15
N LEU A 29 1.15 -4.53 12.25
CA LEU A 29 -0.19 -5.03 12.59
C LEU A 29 -0.72 -4.40 13.88
N GLU A 30 0.13 -4.19 14.87
CA GLU A 30 -0.24 -3.64 16.17
C GLU A 30 -0.77 -2.21 16.05
N VAL A 31 -0.24 -1.43 15.10
CA VAL A 31 -0.72 -0.06 14.81
C VAL A 31 -2.09 -0.12 14.12
N CYS A 32 -2.28 -1.07 13.21
CA CYS A 32 -3.56 -1.30 12.55
C CYS A 32 -4.63 -1.73 13.56
N GLU A 33 -4.29 -2.65 14.47
CA GLU A 33 -5.14 -3.11 15.58
C GLU A 33 -5.46 -1.97 16.56
N GLN A 34 -4.49 -1.12 16.90
CA GLN A 34 -4.72 0.02 17.80
C GLN A 34 -5.70 1.03 17.20
N ARG A 35 -5.63 1.27 15.88
CA ARG A 35 -6.50 2.24 15.21
C ARG A 35 -7.93 1.74 15.10
N ASP A 36 -8.12 0.45 14.79
CA ASP A 36 -9.38 -0.29 14.55
C ASP A 36 -10.67 0.57 14.46
N PRO A 37 -10.79 1.49 13.48
CA PRO A 37 -11.86 2.49 13.47
C PRO A 37 -13.24 1.85 13.21
N LYS A 38 -13.23 0.63 12.66
CA LYS A 38 -14.43 -0.14 12.30
C LYS A 38 -14.70 -1.32 13.25
N GLY A 39 -13.87 -1.52 14.27
CA GLY A 39 -14.00 -2.65 15.19
C GLY A 39 -13.77 -4.02 14.54
N LEU A 40 -13.10 -4.09 13.39
CA LEU A 40 -12.89 -5.32 12.62
C LEU A 40 -11.83 -6.20 13.26
N TYR A 41 -10.73 -5.62 13.72
CA TYR A 41 -9.69 -6.37 14.43
C TYR A 41 -10.23 -6.95 15.74
N LYS A 42 -11.04 -6.17 16.49
CA LYS A 42 -11.72 -6.67 17.69
C LYS A 42 -12.64 -7.86 17.40
N LYS A 43 -13.39 -7.84 16.29
CA LYS A 43 -14.27 -8.95 15.86
C LYS A 43 -13.48 -10.17 15.39
N ALA A 44 -12.35 -9.97 14.71
CA ALA A 44 -11.45 -11.05 14.31
C ALA A 44 -10.84 -11.75 15.53
N ARG A 45 -10.31 -10.96 16.49
CA ARG A 45 -9.73 -11.47 17.74
C ARG A 45 -10.75 -12.22 18.61
N SER A 46 -12.03 -11.85 18.55
CA SER A 46 -13.11 -12.57 19.26
C SER A 46 -13.67 -13.79 18.52
N GLY A 47 -13.12 -14.12 17.34
CA GLY A 47 -13.55 -15.27 16.53
C GLY A 47 -14.88 -15.06 15.79
N GLN A 48 -15.43 -13.85 15.81
CA GLN A 48 -16.66 -13.49 15.10
C GLN A 48 -16.43 -13.24 13.60
N LEU A 49 -15.18 -12.99 13.22
CA LEU A 49 -14.75 -12.79 11.83
C LEU A 49 -13.60 -13.76 11.54
N LYS A 50 -13.77 -14.59 10.52
CA LYS A 50 -12.78 -15.59 10.06
C LYS A 50 -12.15 -15.14 8.74
N GLY A 51 -10.94 -15.61 8.45
CA GLY A 51 -10.18 -15.26 7.25
C GLY A 51 -9.75 -13.80 7.24
N PHE A 52 -9.45 -13.25 8.42
CA PHE A 52 -9.02 -11.88 8.60
C PHE A 52 -7.49 -11.77 8.49
N THR A 53 -7.06 -11.05 7.47
CA THR A 53 -5.65 -10.85 7.16
C THR A 53 -4.89 -10.21 8.33
N GLY A 54 -3.73 -10.80 8.67
CA GLY A 54 -2.91 -10.43 9.82
C GLY A 54 -3.30 -11.12 11.13
N ILE A 55 -4.45 -11.81 11.20
CA ILE A 55 -4.91 -12.52 12.41
C ILE A 55 -4.91 -14.04 12.17
N ASP A 56 -5.79 -14.53 11.32
CA ASP A 56 -5.95 -15.95 10.99
C ASP A 56 -5.67 -16.26 9.51
N ASP A 57 -5.45 -15.24 8.69
CA ASP A 57 -4.94 -15.35 7.32
C ASP A 57 -3.64 -14.52 7.18
N PRO A 58 -2.53 -15.04 6.65
CA PRO A 58 -1.29 -14.27 6.51
C PRO A 58 -1.41 -13.12 5.52
N TYR A 59 -0.71 -12.01 5.79
CA TYR A 59 -0.43 -10.99 4.79
C TYR A 59 0.88 -11.33 4.08
N GLU A 60 0.84 -11.45 2.75
CA GLU A 60 2.03 -11.66 1.93
C GLU A 60 2.53 -10.32 1.40
N GLU A 61 3.63 -9.82 1.97
CA GLU A 61 4.27 -8.59 1.50
C GLU A 61 4.59 -8.67 -0.01
N PRO A 62 4.38 -7.58 -0.78
CA PRO A 62 4.82 -7.50 -2.16
C PRO A 62 6.33 -7.72 -2.30
N THR A 63 6.75 -8.53 -3.27
CA THR A 63 8.17 -8.79 -3.54
C THR A 63 8.83 -7.72 -4.39
N ALA A 64 8.06 -7.06 -5.26
CA ALA A 64 8.54 -6.01 -6.16
C ALA A 64 7.54 -4.83 -6.27
N PRO A 65 7.19 -4.18 -5.15
CA PRO A 65 6.39 -2.97 -5.21
C PRO A 65 7.22 -1.81 -5.78
N GLU A 66 6.59 -0.94 -6.55
CA GLU A 66 7.23 0.29 -7.03
C GLU A 66 7.48 1.29 -5.89
N VAL A 67 6.58 1.33 -4.90
CA VAL A 67 6.67 2.25 -3.76
C VAL A 67 6.41 1.48 -2.46
N ILE A 68 7.28 1.66 -1.47
CA ILE A 68 7.05 1.20 -0.10
C ILE A 68 6.88 2.43 0.78
N LEU A 69 5.69 2.61 1.35
CA LEU A 69 5.39 3.68 2.30
C LEU A 69 5.41 3.10 3.71
N ASP A 70 6.49 3.39 4.45
CA ASP A 70 6.58 3.00 5.85
C ASP A 70 5.75 3.94 6.72
N ALA A 71 4.79 3.37 7.44
CA ALA A 71 3.93 4.11 8.35
C ALA A 71 4.65 4.57 9.61
N ARG A 72 5.90 4.13 9.84
CA ARG A 72 6.78 4.58 10.92
C ARG A 72 8.01 5.28 10.38
N ASP A 73 8.55 6.19 11.19
CA ASP A 73 9.86 6.78 10.93
C ASP A 73 10.99 5.92 11.52
N ALA A 74 12.24 6.37 11.35
CA ALA A 74 13.42 5.66 11.87
C ALA A 74 13.45 5.50 13.40
N SER A 75 12.64 6.28 14.14
CA SER A 75 12.49 6.15 15.60
C SER A 75 11.35 5.20 15.99
N GLY A 76 10.57 4.71 15.02
CA GLY A 76 9.38 3.89 15.24
C GLY A 76 8.11 4.68 15.52
N ALA A 77 8.15 6.02 15.46
CA ALA A 77 6.98 6.86 15.65
C ALA A 77 6.08 6.87 14.40
N PRO A 78 4.75 6.95 14.54
CA PRO A 78 3.84 6.96 13.41
C PRO A 78 4.03 8.22 12.56
N ARG A 79 4.21 8.05 11.25
CA ARG A 79 4.23 9.16 10.30
C ARG A 79 2.81 9.65 9.99
N PRO A 80 2.61 10.97 9.79
CA PRO A 80 1.31 11.49 9.41
C PRO A 80 0.96 11.10 7.96
N PRO A 81 -0.32 10.84 7.65
CA PRO A 81 -0.74 10.49 6.28
C PRO A 81 -0.29 11.48 5.21
N GLN A 82 -0.22 12.77 5.56
CA GLN A 82 0.23 13.84 4.67
C GLN A 82 1.69 13.64 4.22
N ALA A 83 2.58 13.19 5.11
CA ALA A 83 3.97 12.93 4.76
C ALA A 83 4.10 11.74 3.78
N LEU A 84 3.29 10.70 3.98
CA LEU A 84 3.27 9.52 3.10
C LEU A 84 2.66 9.87 1.72
N ALA A 85 1.62 10.71 1.71
CA ALA A 85 1.02 11.19 0.47
C ALA A 85 2.01 12.05 -0.34
N LEU A 86 2.77 12.94 0.32
CA LEU A 86 3.80 13.74 -0.34
C LEU A 86 4.90 12.87 -0.95
N GLU A 87 5.33 11.83 -0.24
CA GLU A 87 6.31 10.85 -0.74
C GLU A 87 5.79 10.11 -1.98
N LEU A 88 4.53 9.67 -1.98
CA LEU A 88 3.91 9.06 -3.15
C LEU A 88 3.79 10.04 -4.32
N LEU A 89 3.38 11.29 -4.06
CA LEU A 89 3.29 12.31 -5.09
C LEU A 89 4.66 12.61 -5.71
N GLN A 90 5.72 12.67 -4.90
CA GLN A 90 7.08 12.84 -5.41
C GLN A 90 7.44 11.69 -6.36
N TYR A 91 7.24 10.44 -5.94
CA TYR A 91 7.48 9.28 -6.80
C TYR A 91 6.70 9.38 -8.13
N LEU A 92 5.39 9.66 -8.07
CA LEU A 92 4.55 9.78 -9.25
C LEU A 92 5.01 10.93 -10.17
N GLY A 93 5.55 12.00 -9.62
CA GLY A 93 6.19 13.09 -10.37
C GLY A 93 7.45 12.62 -11.09
N ASP A 94 8.32 11.92 -10.38
CA ASP A 94 9.61 11.43 -10.89
C ASP A 94 9.44 10.43 -12.04
N VAL A 95 8.41 9.58 -11.98
CA VAL A 95 8.07 8.64 -13.06
C VAL A 95 7.13 9.22 -14.12
N GLY A 96 6.85 10.53 -14.08
CA GLY A 96 6.06 11.23 -15.09
C GLY A 96 4.58 10.90 -15.10
N LEU A 97 4.04 10.31 -14.02
CA LEU A 97 2.63 9.92 -13.90
C LEU A 97 1.71 11.03 -13.38
N LEU A 98 2.25 12.15 -12.89
CA LEU A 98 1.47 13.33 -12.48
C LEU A 98 1.22 14.35 -13.61
N GLN A 99 1.91 14.21 -14.73
CA GLN A 99 1.72 15.07 -15.89
C GLN A 99 0.49 14.54 -16.67
N GLY A 100 -0.54 15.37 -16.84
CA GLY A 100 -1.71 14.99 -17.65
C GLY A 100 -1.35 14.75 -19.12
N PRO A 101 -2.26 14.14 -19.93
CA PRO A 101 -2.01 13.89 -21.36
C PRO A 101 -1.69 15.16 -22.18
N ASP A 102 -1.93 16.35 -21.64
CA ASP A 102 -1.67 17.66 -22.29
C ASP A 102 -0.56 18.48 -21.62
N ALA A 103 0.25 17.88 -20.74
CA ALA A 103 1.40 18.61 -20.23
C ALA A 103 2.47 18.74 -21.33
N PRO A 104 2.94 19.96 -21.66
CA PRO A 104 4.00 20.12 -22.64
C PRO A 104 5.22 19.33 -22.18
N SER A 105 5.66 18.38 -23.00
CA SER A 105 6.93 17.67 -22.85
C SER A 105 8.02 18.69 -22.54
N GLN A 106 8.57 18.65 -21.33
CA GLN A 106 9.69 19.52 -20.96
C GLN A 106 10.84 19.28 -21.94
N PRO A 107 11.41 20.34 -22.54
CA PRO A 107 12.57 20.17 -23.41
C PRO A 107 13.79 19.76 -22.58
N ALA A 108 14.61 18.91 -23.22
CA ALA A 108 15.88 18.41 -22.73
C ALA A 108 16.93 19.51 -22.48
#